data_AF-S8BZ22-F1
#
_entry.id   AF-S8BZ22-F1
#
_cell.length_a   1.000
_cell.length_b   1.000
_cell.length_c   1.000
_cell.angle_alpha   90.00
_cell.angle_beta   90.00
_cell.angle_gamma   90.00
#
_symmetry.space_group_name_H-M   'P 1'
#
loop_
_entity.id
_entity.type
_entity.pdbx_description
1 polymer ?
#
loop_
_entity_poly.entity_id
_entity_poly.type
_entity_poly.pdbx_seq_one_letter_code
_entity_poly.pdbx_strand_id
1 'polypeptide(L)' 'MYPLGMDYPRESGIVLIPTRFVWPYGGRAVYISGSFTGWTQWPMTPVEGCPTVFQTICSLPPGYHQ' A
#
# COMPACT_ATOMS: atom_id res chain seq x y z
N MET A 1 23.52 -40.72 9.21
CA MET A 1 22.23 -40.94 8.52
C MET A 1 21.31 -39.78 8.92
N TYR A 2 21.16 -38.83 7.99
CA TYR A 2 20.27 -37.65 7.89
C TYR A 2 20.05 -36.75 9.13
N PRO A 3 20.54 -35.49 9.14
CA PRO A 3 20.05 -34.49 10.07
C PRO A 3 18.61 -34.12 9.71
N LEU A 4 17.74 -34.04 10.73
CA LEU A 4 16.35 -33.63 10.61
C LEU A 4 16.25 -32.32 9.84
N GLY A 5 15.31 -32.29 8.91
CA GLY A 5 15.09 -31.19 7.99
C GLY A 5 15.04 -29.86 8.72
N MET A 6 15.80 -28.90 8.17
CA MET A 6 15.49 -27.51 8.40
C MET A 6 14.09 -27.26 7.84
N ASP A 7 13.09 -27.28 8.71
CA ASP A 7 11.84 -26.57 8.49
C ASP A 7 12.16 -25.07 8.52
N TYR A 8 12.80 -24.58 7.46
CA TYR A 8 12.73 -23.17 7.16
C TYR A 8 11.24 -22.90 6.97
N PRO A 9 10.60 -22.04 7.78
CA PRO A 9 9.28 -21.58 7.44
C PRO A 9 9.42 -21.04 6.03
N ARG A 10 8.72 -21.66 5.09
CA ARG A 10 8.58 -21.10 3.75
C ARG A 10 7.72 -19.87 3.95
N GLU A 11 8.33 -18.79 4.43
CA GLU A 11 7.88 -17.45 4.19
C GLU A 11 7.86 -17.34 2.67
N SER A 12 6.77 -17.81 2.08
CA SER A 12 6.35 -17.42 0.75
C SER A 12 6.00 -15.95 0.91
N GLY A 13 7.03 -15.13 1.09
CA GLY A 13 6.92 -13.73 1.42
C GLY A 13 6.14 -13.12 0.28
N ILE A 14 4.92 -12.70 0.59
CA ILE A 14 4.12 -11.95 -0.36
C ILE A 14 4.96 -10.71 -0.67
N VAL A 15 5.52 -10.65 -1.88
CA VAL A 15 6.29 -9.49 -2.33
C VAL A 15 5.32 -8.31 -2.32
N LEU A 16 5.59 -7.31 -1.49
CA LEU A 16 4.79 -6.09 -1.45
C LEU A 16 5.50 -5.01 -2.29
N ILE A 17 4.74 -4.38 -3.17
CA ILE A 17 5.19 -3.31 -4.06
C ILE A 17 4.68 -1.98 -3.48
N PRO A 18 5.58 -1.06 -3.09
CA PRO A 18 5.19 0.29 -2.72
C PRO A 18 4.53 1.00 -3.90
N THR A 19 3.23 1.26 -3.78
CA THR A 19 2.41 1.87 -4.82
C THR A 19 1.95 3.25 -4.36
N ARG A 20 2.26 4.28 -5.14
CA ARG A 20 1.90 5.67 -4.82
C ARG A 20 0.58 6.03 -5.48
N PHE A 21 -0.40 6.41 -4.68
CA PHE A 21 -1.65 7.00 -5.14
C PHE A 21 -1.57 8.52 -5.03
N VAL A 22 -2.03 9.23 -6.07
CA VAL A 22 -1.93 10.68 -6.16
C VAL A 22 -3.30 11.26 -6.53
N TRP A 23 -3.71 12.30 -5.79
CA TRP A 23 -4.92 13.08 -6.03
C TRP A 23 -4.55 14.54 -6.32
N PRO A 24 -4.60 15.01 -7.58
CA PRO A 24 -4.10 16.33 -7.98
C PRO A 24 -5.13 17.46 -7.93
N TYR A 25 -6.37 17.20 -7.52
CA TYR A 25 -7.50 18.12 -7.69
C TYR A 25 -7.79 19.01 -6.47
N GLY A 26 -6.89 19.06 -5.49
CA GLY A 26 -7.09 19.78 -4.24
C GLY A 26 -8.14 19.15 -3.32
N GLY A 27 -8.39 19.82 -2.20
CA GLY A 27 -9.33 19.38 -1.18
C GLY A 27 -8.93 19.89 0.20
N ARG A 28 -9.88 19.98 1.14
CA ARG A 28 -9.57 20.26 2.55
C ARG A 28 -9.02 19.01 3.25
N ALA A 29 -9.61 17.85 2.95
CA ALA A 29 -9.18 16.55 3.39
C ALA A 29 -9.48 15.55 2.27
N VAL A 30 -8.50 14.73 1.91
CA VAL A 30 -8.62 13.74 0.83
C VAL A 30 -8.39 12.37 1.45
N TYR A 31 -9.24 11.41 1.07
CA TYR A 31 -9.19 10.04 1.56
C TYR A 31 -9.22 9.08 0.38
N ILE A 32 -8.61 7.90 0.56
CA ILE A 32 -8.69 6.79 -0.36
C ILE A 32 -9.34 5.59 0.33
N SER A 33 -10.13 4.83 -0.40
CA SER A 33 -10.71 3.56 0.04
C SER A 33 -10.70 2.60 -1.13
N GLY A 34 -10.40 1.34 -0.85
CA GLY A 34 -10.32 0.29 -1.84
C GLY A 34 -10.19 -1.08 -1.19
N SER A 35 -10.08 -2.10 -2.02
CA SER A 35 -9.78 -3.48 -1.64
C SER A 35 -8.56 -3.58 -0.70
N PHE A 36 -7.52 -2.79 -0.97
CA PHE A 36 -6.28 -2.75 -0.20
C PHE A 36 -6.37 -2.00 1.13
N THR A 37 -7.45 -1.23 1.36
CA THR A 37 -7.74 -0.61 2.66
C THR A 37 -8.82 -1.37 3.43
N GLY A 38 -9.26 -2.54 2.93
CA GLY A 38 -10.42 -3.25 3.48
C GLY A 38 -11.70 -2.43 3.39
N TRP A 39 -11.82 -1.59 2.37
CA TRP A 39 -12.93 -0.65 2.17
C TRP A 39 -13.09 0.41 3.27
N THR A 40 -12.06 0.64 4.06
CA THR A 40 -12.02 1.72 5.06
C THR A 40 -11.37 2.98 4.49
N GLN A 41 -11.75 4.14 5.00
CA GLN A 41 -11.21 5.43 4.55
C GLN A 41 -9.84 5.69 5.18
N TRP A 42 -8.80 5.80 4.35
CA TRP A 42 -7.45 6.15 4.79
C TRP A 42 -7.10 7.57 4.32
N PRO A 43 -6.58 8.45 5.19
CA PRO A 43 -6.26 9.82 4.81
C PRO A 43 -5.05 9.86 3.86
N MET A 44 -5.07 10.85 2.96
CA MET A 44 -3.93 11.19 2.11
C MET A 44 -3.25 12.47 2.63
N THR A 45 -1.94 12.55 2.45
CA THR A 45 -1.11 13.66 2.92
C THR A 45 -0.80 14.62 1.77
N PRO A 46 -0.81 15.95 1.98
CA PRO A 46 -0.35 16.90 0.97
C PRO A 46 1.09 16.60 0.53
N VAL A 47 1.39 16.76 -0.76
CA VAL A 47 2.75 16.68 -1.28
C VAL A 47 3.50 17.95 -0.86
N GLU A 48 4.73 17.78 -0.37
CA GLU A 48 5.59 18.92 -0.01
C GLU A 48 5.77 19.88 -1.19
N GLY A 49 5.56 21.17 -0.95
CA GLY A 49 5.61 22.22 -1.98
C GLY A 49 4.39 22.29 -2.91
N CYS A 50 3.48 21.32 -2.86
CA CYS A 50 2.28 21.24 -3.72
C CYS A 50 1.02 20.98 -2.90
N PRO A 51 0.46 21.99 -2.20
CA PRO A 51 -0.65 21.79 -1.25
C PRO A 51 -1.97 21.35 -1.89
N THR A 52 -2.10 21.46 -3.21
CA THR A 52 -3.27 20.99 -3.98
C THR A 52 -3.15 19.52 -4.39
N VAL A 53 -2.00 18.89 -4.17
CA VAL A 53 -1.75 17.49 -4.53
C VAL A 53 -1.65 16.69 -3.24
N PHE A 54 -2.44 15.63 -3.14
CA PHE A 54 -2.42 14.70 -2.01
C PHE A 54 -1.88 13.36 -2.46
N GLN A 55 -1.21 12.65 -1.56
CA GLN A 55 -0.62 11.35 -1.83
C GLN A 55 -0.74 10.39 -0.67
N THR A 56 -0.69 9.11 -0.97
CA THR A 56 -0.38 8.06 0.01
C THR A 56 0.41 6.95 -0.68
N ILE A 57 1.15 6.17 0.09
CA ILE A 57 1.90 5.02 -0.41
C ILE A 57 1.37 3.79 0.32
N CYS A 58 0.89 2.81 -0.45
CA CYS A 58 0.42 1.53 0.06
C CYS A 58 1.31 0.41 -0.47
N SER A 59 1.71 -0.51 0.41
CA SER A 59 2.47 -1.70 0.04
C SER A 59 1.49 -2.79 -0.41
N LEU A 60 1.42 -3.05 -1.72
CA LEU A 60 0.41 -3.92 -2.32
C LEU A 60 1.04 -5.20 -2.88
N PRO A 61 0.42 -6.38 -2.73
CA PRO A 61 0.82 -7.55 -3.50
C PRO A 61 0.59 -7.32 -5.01
N PRO A 62 1.33 -8.00 -5.90
CA PRO A 62 1.04 -7.99 -7.33
C PRO A 62 -0.40 -8.43 -7.59
N GLY A 63 -1.11 -7.69 -8.45
CA GLY A 63 -2.49 -8.00 -8.80
C GLY A 63 -3.30 -6.75 -9.12
N TYR A 64 -4.61 -6.96 -9.29
CA TYR A 64 -5.57 -5.89 -9.47
C TYR A 64 -6.18 -5.52 -8.13
N HIS A 65 -6.22 -4.22 -7.88
CA HIS A 65 -6.78 -3.63 -6.67
C HIS A 65 -7.82 -2.60 -7.10
N GLN A 66 -9.00 -2.68 -6.48
CA GLN A 66 -10.03 -1.64 -6.55
C GLN A 66 -9.75 -0.60 -5.47
#